data_AF-A0A4P8XKK6-F1
#
_entry.id   AF-A0A4P8XKK6-F1
#
_cell.length_a   1.000
_cell.length_b   1.000
_cell.length_c   1.000
_cell.angle_alpha   90.00
_cell.angle_beta   90.00
_cell.angle_gamma   90.00
#
_symmetry.space_group_name_H-M   'P 1'
#
loop_
_entity.id
_entity.type
_entity.pdbx_description
1 polymer ?
#
loop_
_entity_poly.entity_id
_entity_poly.type
_entity_poly.pdbx_seq_one_letter_code
_entity_poly.pdbx_strand_id
1 'polypeptide(L)'
;MFIQGLKRWVKVGVMTLLTVAFIGSTAGEGKASASAWDAALRSVEGLYDGYEAAELSLKVLKGEVSYIRKQNNERLDQVNAAVKQIDKSKLNQLQTAYEKLKEKHDPLLKQYTELGKKAAAARKAKDSKGALVYDLKRNQIKEQAAAARLEIKKKYDELDAAKKQTAAKAKLVKDALQPVYANKTRITAENKTIAEMNKRKSAADQRYKSSVKLGDAIGAAIELNRLLSELKGMYQSHQHIYQWEKDIKQQLFLAEAKLPR
;
A
#
# COMPACT_ATOMS: atom_id res chain seq x y z
N MET A 1 0.54 53.26 -5.64
CA MET A 1 -0.65 54.11 -5.90
C MET A 1 -1.87 53.23 -5.68
N PHE A 2 -2.86 53.74 -4.94
CA PHE A 2 -4.12 53.11 -4.45
C PHE A 2 -4.02 52.10 -3.29
N ILE A 3 -4.74 52.19 -2.16
CA ILE A 3 -5.57 53.23 -1.52
C ILE A 3 -5.53 52.91 0.00
N GLN A 4 -5.48 53.97 0.81
CA GLN A 4 -5.65 54.00 2.26
C GLN A 4 -7.13 53.93 2.69
N GLY A 5 -7.33 53.54 3.96
CA GLY A 5 -8.46 53.97 4.78
C GLY A 5 -9.30 52.80 5.26
N LEU A 6 -9.90 52.78 6.44
CA LEU A 6 -9.99 53.73 7.56
C LEU A 6 -10.84 52.92 8.58
N LYS A 7 -10.54 52.82 9.86
CA LYS A 7 -11.10 53.71 10.88
C LYS A 7 -10.61 53.31 12.26
N ARG A 8 -10.54 54.35 13.08
CA ARG A 8 -9.84 54.53 14.34
C ARG A 8 -10.90 55.05 15.33
N TRP A 9 -10.54 55.07 16.63
CA TRP A 9 -11.23 55.72 17.77
C TRP A 9 -12.36 54.91 18.43
N VAL A 10 -12.55 54.89 19.76
CA VAL A 10 -12.35 55.94 20.78
C VAL A 10 -11.93 55.31 22.13
N LYS A 11 -11.08 56.03 22.88
CA LYS A 11 -10.78 55.80 24.32
C LYS A 11 -11.90 56.40 25.19
N VAL A 12 -12.33 55.70 26.24
CA VAL A 12 -12.85 56.33 27.46
C VAL A 12 -12.28 55.55 28.65
N GLY A 13 -11.59 56.25 29.54
CA GLY A 13 -11.10 55.70 30.79
C GLY A 13 -12.12 55.88 31.91
N VAL A 14 -12.04 55.02 32.93
CA VAL A 14 -12.46 55.33 34.30
C VAL A 14 -11.47 54.66 35.24
N MET A 15 -10.86 55.50 36.06
CA MET A 15 -10.06 55.17 37.22
C MET A 15 -11.03 54.99 38.39
N THR A 16 -11.06 53.82 39.02
CA THR A 16 -11.71 53.66 40.32
C THR A 16 -10.86 52.77 41.21
N LEU A 17 -10.24 53.45 42.18
CA LEU A 17 -9.60 52.91 43.36
C LEU A 17 -10.72 52.48 44.32
N LEU A 18 -10.77 51.20 44.68
CA LEU A 18 -11.61 50.71 45.78
C LEU A 18 -10.86 49.59 46.50
N THR A 19 -10.11 49.99 47.51
CA THR A 19 -9.77 49.17 48.66
C THR A 19 -11.04 48.83 49.44
N VAL A 20 -11.19 47.58 49.88
CA VAL A 20 -11.66 47.18 51.23
C VAL A 20 -11.79 45.65 51.32
N ALA A 21 -11.37 45.14 52.49
CA ALA A 21 -11.67 43.85 53.11
C ALA A 21 -10.98 42.59 52.57
N PHE A 22 -9.70 42.49 52.92
CA PHE A 22 -9.16 41.24 53.44
C PHE A 22 -9.80 41.01 54.81
N ILE A 23 -10.58 39.93 54.96
CA ILE A 23 -10.85 39.09 56.15
C ILE A 23 -12.12 38.29 55.80
N GLY A 24 -11.90 37.04 55.41
CA GLY A 24 -12.92 36.04 55.17
C GLY A 24 -12.26 34.67 55.26
N SER A 25 -12.36 34.07 56.43
CA SER A 25 -11.75 32.80 56.83
C SER A 25 -11.88 31.68 55.80
N THR A 26 -10.75 31.14 55.32
CA THR A 26 -10.65 29.78 54.77
C THR A 26 -9.74 28.92 55.65
N ALA A 27 -10.06 28.85 56.94
CA ALA A 27 -9.54 27.81 57.83
C ALA A 27 -10.26 26.49 57.51
N GLY A 28 -9.91 25.88 56.38
CA GLY A 28 -10.46 24.60 55.93
C GLY A 28 -9.83 24.03 54.65
N GLU A 29 -9.36 24.87 53.72
CA GLU A 29 -8.95 24.40 52.39
C GLU A 29 -7.42 24.26 52.19
N GLY A 30 -6.60 24.90 53.04
CA GLY A 30 -5.14 24.89 52.89
C GLY A 30 -4.44 23.57 53.20
N LYS A 31 -5.06 22.68 53.99
CA LYS A 31 -4.49 21.36 54.32
C LYS A 31 -4.73 20.34 53.21
N ALA A 32 -5.89 20.39 52.56
CA ALA A 32 -6.21 19.49 51.45
C ALA A 32 -5.35 19.79 50.21
N SER A 33 -5.14 21.07 49.85
CA SER A 33 -4.32 21.42 48.69
C SER A 33 -2.82 21.18 48.91
N ALA A 34 -2.28 21.44 50.11
CA ALA A 34 -0.90 21.11 50.45
C ALA A 34 -0.66 19.59 50.41
N SER A 35 -1.59 18.80 50.96
CA SER A 35 -1.50 17.34 50.91
C SER A 35 -1.60 16.77 49.48
N ALA A 36 -2.41 17.38 48.62
CA ALA A 36 -2.56 16.99 47.22
C ALA A 36 -1.33 17.35 46.38
N TRP A 37 -0.70 18.50 46.65
CA TRP A 37 0.53 18.93 46.01
C TRP A 37 1.70 18.01 46.38
N ASP A 38 1.87 17.69 47.67
CA ASP A 38 2.91 16.76 48.14
C ASP A 38 2.73 15.35 47.57
N ALA A 39 1.47 14.88 47.50
CA ALA A 39 1.14 13.60 46.87
C ALA A 39 1.44 13.62 45.37
N ALA A 40 1.09 14.70 44.66
CA ALA A 40 1.40 14.85 43.25
C ALA A 40 2.92 14.84 43.01
N LEU A 41 3.69 15.59 43.80
CA LEU A 41 5.15 15.64 43.69
C LEU A 41 5.78 14.24 43.86
N ARG A 42 5.36 13.48 44.87
CA ARG A 42 5.81 12.10 45.07
C ARG A 42 5.43 11.17 43.91
N SER A 43 4.28 11.42 43.26
CA SER A 43 3.84 10.62 42.12
C SER A 43 4.64 10.88 40.84
N VAL A 44 5.23 12.07 40.69
CA VAL A 44 6.00 12.45 39.48
C VAL A 44 7.17 11.50 39.26
N GLU A 45 7.90 11.12 40.32
CA GLU A 45 9.05 10.22 40.23
C GLU A 45 8.64 8.86 39.64
N GLY A 46 7.66 8.18 40.22
CA GLY A 46 7.17 6.90 39.71
C GLY A 46 6.52 6.99 38.32
N LEU A 47 5.86 8.11 38.01
CA LEU A 47 5.32 8.35 36.67
C LEU A 47 6.43 8.54 35.63
N TYR A 48 7.54 9.17 36.02
CA TYR A 48 8.70 9.40 35.16
C TYR A 48 9.45 8.11 34.88
N ASP A 49 9.72 7.29 35.91
CA ASP A 49 10.30 5.96 35.76
C ASP A 49 9.44 5.08 34.82
N GLY A 50 8.12 5.11 35.02
CA GLY A 50 7.18 4.41 34.15
C GLY A 50 7.21 4.93 32.70
N TYR A 51 7.36 6.24 32.51
CA TYR A 51 7.51 6.87 31.20
C TYR A 51 8.79 6.41 30.49
N GLU A 52 9.94 6.43 31.16
CA GLU A 52 11.22 6.00 30.58
C GLU A 52 11.20 4.51 30.21
N ALA A 53 10.68 3.66 31.10
CA ALA A 53 10.54 2.24 30.83
C ALA A 53 9.62 1.95 29.62
N ALA A 54 8.51 2.69 29.51
CA ALA A 54 7.60 2.58 28.38
C ALA A 54 8.24 3.09 27.07
N GLU A 55 9.00 4.17 27.11
CA GLU A 55 9.72 4.72 25.96
C GLU A 55 10.78 3.74 25.45
N LEU A 56 11.57 3.14 26.35
CA LEU A 56 12.56 2.12 26.00
C LEU A 56 11.91 0.89 25.36
N SER A 57 10.84 0.37 25.97
CA SER A 57 10.10 -0.79 25.46
C SER A 57 9.53 -0.53 24.07
N LEU A 58 8.96 0.66 23.86
CA LEU A 58 8.46 1.09 22.56
C LEU A 58 9.58 1.20 21.51
N LYS A 59 10.75 1.73 21.89
CA LYS A 59 11.91 1.85 21.00
C LYS A 59 12.40 0.49 20.52
N VAL A 60 12.51 -0.49 21.42
CA VAL A 60 12.90 -1.87 21.08
C VAL A 60 11.91 -2.48 20.10
N LEU A 61 10.61 -2.45 20.43
CA LEU A 61 9.57 -3.03 19.58
C LEU A 61 9.51 -2.36 18.19
N LYS A 62 9.70 -1.03 18.12
CA LYS A 62 9.81 -0.32 16.83
C LYS A 62 10.97 -0.82 15.99
N GLY A 63 12.12 -1.10 16.61
CA GLY A 63 13.28 -1.69 15.95
C GLY A 63 12.96 -3.05 15.35
N GLU A 64 12.35 -3.95 16.13
CA GLU A 64 11.95 -5.28 15.66
C GLU A 64 10.95 -5.24 14.51
N VAL A 65 9.91 -4.40 14.63
CA VAL A 65 8.91 -4.19 13.57
C VAL A 65 9.59 -3.71 12.29
N SER A 66 10.51 -2.74 12.39
CA SER A 66 11.25 -2.23 11.23
C SER A 66 12.09 -3.30 10.56
N TYR A 67 12.78 -4.12 11.35
CA TYR A 67 13.59 -5.23 10.85
C TYR A 67 12.76 -6.27 10.10
N ILE A 68 11.67 -6.76 10.69
CA ILE A 68 10.81 -7.76 10.05
C ILE A 68 10.15 -7.19 8.79
N ARG A 69 9.69 -5.93 8.84
CA ARG A 69 9.10 -5.25 7.68
C ARG A 69 10.07 -5.19 6.50
N LYS A 70 11.33 -4.87 6.75
CA LYS A 70 12.37 -4.84 5.70
C LYS A 70 12.48 -6.21 5.02
N GLN A 71 12.63 -7.27 5.80
CA GLN A 71 12.71 -8.65 5.28
C GLN A 71 11.46 -9.05 4.49
N ASN A 72 10.28 -8.70 5.01
CA ASN A 72 9.01 -9.00 4.36
C ASN A 72 8.86 -8.29 3.01
N ASN A 73 9.29 -7.03 2.91
CA ASN A 73 9.25 -6.29 1.65
C ASN A 73 10.21 -6.87 0.62
N GLU A 74 11.44 -7.19 1.01
CA GLU A 74 12.43 -7.83 0.13
C GLU A 74 11.92 -9.17 -0.41
N ARG A 75 11.34 -10.01 0.47
CA ARG A 75 10.73 -11.29 0.07
C ARG A 75 9.52 -11.11 -0.83
N LEU A 76 8.64 -10.16 -0.53
CA LEU A 76 7.49 -9.86 -1.38
C LEU A 76 7.93 -9.46 -2.79
N ASP A 77 8.97 -8.65 -2.92
CA ASP A 77 9.54 -8.24 -4.21
C ASP A 77 10.12 -9.44 -4.98
N GLN A 78 10.82 -10.33 -4.29
CA GLN A 78 11.33 -11.58 -4.86
C GLN A 78 10.20 -12.48 -5.36
N VAL A 79 9.14 -12.68 -4.58
CA VAL A 79 7.96 -13.47 -5.00
C VAL A 79 7.29 -12.84 -6.21
N ASN A 80 7.08 -11.52 -6.20
CA ASN A 80 6.49 -10.82 -7.34
C ASN A 80 7.35 -10.91 -8.60
N ALA A 81 8.68 -10.85 -8.46
CA ALA A 81 9.61 -11.07 -9.55
C ALA A 81 9.50 -12.50 -10.09
N ALA A 82 9.49 -13.52 -9.22
CA ALA A 82 9.36 -14.91 -9.60
C ALA A 82 8.04 -15.18 -10.35
N VAL A 83 6.91 -14.61 -9.89
CA VAL A 83 5.61 -14.70 -10.58
C VAL A 83 5.68 -14.17 -12.02
N LYS A 84 6.42 -13.08 -12.27
CA LYS A 84 6.60 -12.53 -13.62
C LYS A 84 7.47 -13.39 -14.53
N GLN A 85 8.30 -14.28 -13.95
CA GLN A 85 9.17 -15.17 -14.70
C GLN A 85 8.53 -16.54 -14.99
N ILE A 86 7.38 -16.86 -14.38
CA ILE A 86 6.69 -18.14 -14.60
C ILE A 86 6.49 -18.37 -16.09
N ASP A 87 7.06 -19.48 -16.58
CA ASP A 87 6.98 -19.93 -17.98
C ASP A 87 7.40 -18.89 -19.04
N LYS A 88 8.07 -17.79 -18.65
CA LYS A 88 8.39 -16.68 -19.57
C LYS A 88 9.20 -17.13 -20.78
N SER A 89 10.21 -17.97 -20.57
CA SER A 89 11.04 -18.52 -21.65
C SER A 89 10.21 -19.37 -22.62
N LYS A 90 9.37 -20.26 -22.09
CA LYS A 90 8.48 -21.12 -22.89
C LYS A 90 7.47 -20.30 -23.70
N LEU A 91 6.85 -19.29 -23.09
CA LEU A 91 5.92 -18.40 -23.77
C LEU A 91 6.61 -17.61 -24.89
N ASN A 92 7.81 -17.11 -24.65
CA ASN A 92 8.60 -16.41 -25.67
C ASN A 92 8.93 -17.34 -26.84
N GLN A 93 9.38 -18.57 -26.56
CA GLN A 93 9.68 -19.55 -27.60
C GLN A 93 8.45 -19.90 -28.45
N LEU A 94 7.29 -20.14 -27.82
CA LEU A 94 6.03 -20.43 -28.52
C LEU A 94 5.55 -19.22 -29.34
N GLN A 95 5.69 -18.01 -28.82
CA GLN A 95 5.34 -16.77 -29.53
C GLN A 95 6.22 -16.60 -30.78
N THR A 96 7.54 -16.72 -30.63
CA THR A 96 8.47 -16.63 -31.77
C THR A 96 8.21 -17.74 -32.80
N ALA A 97 7.92 -18.97 -32.36
CA ALA A 97 7.60 -20.07 -33.28
C ALA A 97 6.31 -19.80 -34.07
N TYR A 98 5.27 -19.28 -33.41
CA TYR A 98 4.03 -18.86 -34.04
C TYR A 98 4.24 -17.74 -35.08
N GLU A 99 5.02 -16.72 -34.73
CA GLU A 99 5.33 -15.60 -35.62
C GLU A 99 6.11 -16.05 -36.86
N LYS A 100 7.17 -16.84 -36.67
CA LYS A 100 7.95 -17.41 -37.79
C LYS A 100 7.08 -18.26 -38.72
N LEU A 101 6.16 -19.04 -38.17
CA LEU A 101 5.26 -19.87 -38.97
C LEU A 101 4.27 -19.03 -39.77
N LYS A 102 3.76 -17.95 -39.18
CA LYS A 102 2.90 -16.98 -39.85
C LYS A 102 3.64 -16.29 -41.00
N GLU A 103 4.85 -15.82 -40.76
CA GLU A 103 5.70 -15.19 -41.79
C GLU A 103 6.03 -16.15 -42.94
N LYS A 104 6.39 -17.39 -42.61
CA LYS A 104 6.70 -18.44 -43.60
C LYS A 104 5.52 -18.71 -44.56
N HIS A 105 4.30 -18.75 -44.03
CA HIS A 105 3.09 -19.11 -44.78
C HIS A 105 2.34 -17.91 -45.39
N ASP A 106 2.67 -16.69 -44.98
CA ASP A 106 1.99 -15.46 -45.42
C ASP A 106 1.96 -15.30 -46.95
N PRO A 107 3.05 -15.53 -47.72
CA PRO A 107 3.02 -15.41 -49.17
C PRO A 107 2.03 -16.37 -49.84
N LEU A 108 2.00 -17.64 -49.39
CA LEU A 108 1.10 -18.66 -49.92
C LEU A 108 -0.37 -18.31 -49.65
N LEU A 109 -0.67 -17.87 -48.42
CA LEU A 109 -2.03 -17.51 -48.02
C LEU A 109 -2.52 -16.24 -48.73
N LYS A 110 -1.64 -15.27 -48.95
CA LYS A 110 -1.93 -14.09 -49.78
C LYS A 110 -2.20 -14.50 -51.23
N GLN A 111 -1.35 -15.33 -51.83
CA GLN A 111 -1.55 -15.81 -53.19
C GLN A 111 -2.90 -16.53 -53.37
N TYR A 112 -3.25 -17.42 -52.44
CA TYR A 112 -4.54 -18.10 -52.42
C TYR A 112 -5.73 -17.12 -52.36
N THR A 113 -5.61 -16.08 -51.53
CA THR A 113 -6.65 -15.06 -51.36
C THR A 113 -6.78 -14.18 -52.60
N GLU A 114 -5.65 -13.75 -53.17
CA GLU A 114 -5.62 -12.90 -54.37
C GLU A 114 -6.16 -13.63 -55.62
N LEU A 115 -5.85 -14.92 -55.80
CA LEU A 115 -6.45 -15.72 -56.87
C LEU A 115 -7.98 -15.80 -56.72
N GLY A 116 -8.49 -15.93 -55.49
CA GLY A 116 -9.92 -15.87 -55.21
C GLY A 116 -10.55 -14.53 -55.59
N LYS A 117 -9.89 -13.41 -55.25
CA LYS A 117 -10.34 -12.06 -55.63
C LYS A 117 -10.34 -11.86 -57.15
N LYS A 118 -9.27 -12.28 -57.85
CA LYS A 118 -9.16 -12.19 -59.31
C LYS A 118 -10.24 -13.01 -60.02
N ALA A 119 -10.52 -14.23 -59.54
CA ALA A 119 -11.61 -15.05 -60.06
C ALA A 119 -12.97 -14.37 -59.87
N ALA A 120 -13.23 -13.77 -58.69
CA ALA A 120 -14.47 -13.02 -58.43
C ALA A 120 -14.60 -11.78 -59.34
N ALA A 121 -13.52 -11.05 -59.57
CA ALA A 121 -13.50 -9.91 -60.48
C ALA A 121 -13.77 -10.31 -61.94
N ALA A 122 -13.14 -11.38 -62.43
CA ALA A 122 -13.36 -11.89 -63.79
C ALA A 122 -14.83 -12.31 -64.02
N ARG A 123 -15.46 -12.99 -63.03
CA ARG A 123 -16.89 -13.32 -63.07
C ARG A 123 -17.77 -12.07 -63.17
N LYS A 124 -17.46 -11.01 -62.41
CA LYS A 124 -18.18 -9.73 -62.49
C LYS A 124 -18.02 -9.07 -63.87
N ALA A 125 -16.86 -9.22 -64.50
CA ALA A 125 -16.58 -8.72 -65.85
C ALA A 125 -17.13 -9.62 -66.98
N LYS A 126 -17.87 -10.70 -66.65
CA LYS A 126 -18.36 -11.72 -67.60
C LYS A 126 -17.24 -12.44 -68.37
N ASP A 127 -16.01 -12.43 -67.87
CA ASP A 127 -14.88 -13.20 -68.41
C ASP A 127 -14.85 -14.60 -67.77
N SER A 128 -15.60 -15.53 -68.36
CA SER A 128 -15.71 -16.91 -67.89
C SER A 128 -14.38 -17.68 -68.00
N LYS A 129 -13.60 -17.39 -69.05
CA LYS A 129 -12.30 -18.04 -69.30
C LYS A 129 -11.27 -17.59 -68.26
N GLY A 130 -11.17 -16.29 -67.98
CA GLY A 130 -10.28 -15.75 -66.96
C GLY A 130 -10.64 -16.25 -65.56
N ALA A 131 -11.94 -16.30 -65.23
CA ALA A 131 -12.41 -16.86 -63.96
C ALA A 131 -11.96 -18.32 -63.77
N LEU A 132 -12.14 -19.17 -64.79
CA LEU A 132 -11.74 -20.58 -64.78
C LEU A 132 -10.22 -20.74 -64.56
N VAL A 133 -9.40 -19.95 -65.26
CA VAL A 133 -7.94 -19.99 -65.10
C VAL A 133 -7.51 -19.64 -63.67
N TYR A 134 -8.09 -18.59 -63.08
CA TYR A 134 -7.79 -18.21 -61.70
C TYR A 134 -8.27 -19.27 -60.69
N ASP A 135 -9.43 -19.89 -60.92
CA ASP A 135 -9.93 -20.98 -60.07
C ASP A 135 -9.02 -22.22 -60.14
N LEU A 136 -8.56 -22.62 -61.33
CA LEU A 136 -7.64 -23.76 -61.49
C LEU A 136 -6.33 -23.52 -60.73
N LYS A 137 -5.74 -22.32 -60.87
CA LYS A 137 -4.53 -21.92 -60.11
C LYS A 137 -4.78 -21.92 -58.61
N ARG A 138 -5.94 -21.43 -58.16
CA ARG A 138 -6.31 -21.43 -56.73
C ARG A 138 -6.49 -22.85 -56.19
N ASN A 139 -7.13 -23.72 -56.97
CA ASN A 139 -7.38 -25.12 -56.61
C ASN A 139 -6.06 -25.90 -56.49
N GLN A 140 -5.07 -25.61 -57.33
CA GLN A 140 -3.73 -26.22 -57.26
C GLN A 140 -3.05 -25.99 -55.89
N ILE A 141 -3.21 -24.81 -55.30
CA ILE A 141 -2.59 -24.45 -54.01
C ILE A 141 -3.56 -24.58 -52.82
N LYS A 142 -4.80 -25.05 -53.03
CA LYS A 142 -5.85 -25.09 -52.01
C LYS A 142 -5.45 -25.95 -50.82
N GLU A 143 -4.97 -27.17 -51.07
CA GLU A 143 -4.60 -28.12 -50.02
C GLU A 143 -3.38 -27.61 -49.23
N GLN A 144 -2.40 -27.01 -49.93
CA GLN A 144 -1.24 -26.37 -49.29
C GLN A 144 -1.67 -25.20 -48.40
N ALA A 145 -2.57 -24.35 -48.87
CA ALA A 145 -3.11 -23.24 -48.09
C ALA A 145 -3.94 -23.72 -46.88
N ALA A 146 -4.69 -24.82 -47.03
CA ALA A 146 -5.43 -25.44 -45.94
C ALA A 146 -4.49 -26.03 -44.87
N ALA A 147 -3.45 -26.76 -45.29
CA ALA A 147 -2.43 -27.28 -44.40
C ALA A 147 -1.69 -26.15 -43.65
N ALA A 148 -1.29 -25.08 -44.35
CA ALA A 148 -0.66 -23.91 -43.74
C ALA A 148 -1.53 -23.24 -42.67
N ARG A 149 -2.84 -23.06 -42.94
CA ARG A 149 -3.79 -22.53 -41.95
C ARG A 149 -3.92 -23.44 -40.73
N LEU A 150 -3.96 -24.75 -40.94
CA LEU A 150 -4.05 -25.72 -39.86
C LEU A 150 -2.79 -25.70 -38.99
N GLU A 151 -1.61 -25.61 -39.57
CA GLU A 151 -0.34 -25.50 -38.83
C GLU A 151 -0.29 -24.22 -37.98
N ILE A 152 -0.63 -23.05 -38.57
CA ILE A 152 -0.69 -21.78 -37.84
C ILE A 152 -1.67 -21.88 -36.68
N LYS A 153 -2.86 -22.45 -36.92
CA LYS A 153 -3.87 -22.64 -35.89
C LYS A 153 -3.38 -23.54 -34.75
N LYS A 154 -2.78 -24.69 -35.06
CA LYS A 154 -2.22 -25.59 -34.05
C LYS A 154 -1.19 -24.88 -33.17
N LYS A 155 -0.26 -24.11 -33.76
CA LYS A 155 0.74 -23.36 -32.98
C LYS A 155 0.14 -22.23 -32.15
N TYR A 156 -0.88 -21.56 -32.66
CA TYR A 156 -1.64 -20.59 -31.87
C TYR A 156 -2.33 -21.25 -30.68
N ASP A 157 -3.01 -22.37 -30.89
CA ASP A 157 -3.72 -23.10 -29.83
C ASP A 157 -2.74 -23.61 -28.75
N GLU A 158 -1.56 -24.09 -29.14
CA GLU A 158 -0.46 -24.44 -28.20
C GLU A 158 -0.01 -23.23 -27.35
N LEU A 159 0.18 -22.07 -27.98
CA LEU A 159 0.56 -20.83 -27.30
C LEU A 159 -0.54 -20.35 -26.35
N ASP A 160 -1.80 -20.38 -26.77
CA ASP A 160 -2.94 -19.97 -25.95
C ASP A 160 -3.12 -20.89 -24.74
N ALA A 161 -3.00 -22.20 -24.93
CA ALA A 161 -3.03 -23.18 -23.84
C ALA A 161 -1.90 -22.91 -22.83
N ALA A 162 -0.67 -22.64 -23.32
CA ALA A 162 0.45 -22.30 -22.44
C ALA A 162 0.21 -20.99 -21.67
N LYS A 163 -0.38 -19.96 -22.30
CA LYS A 163 -0.75 -18.70 -21.62
C LYS A 163 -1.76 -18.94 -20.51
N LYS A 164 -2.81 -19.74 -20.77
CA LYS A 164 -3.82 -20.11 -19.77
C LYS A 164 -3.23 -20.87 -18.59
N GLN A 165 -2.37 -21.85 -18.84
CA GLN A 165 -1.68 -22.59 -17.78
C GLN A 165 -0.77 -21.69 -16.94
N THR A 166 -0.01 -20.80 -17.59
CA THR A 166 0.85 -19.82 -16.92
C THR A 166 0.02 -18.89 -16.02
N ALA A 167 -1.10 -18.39 -16.53
CA ALA A 167 -2.01 -17.53 -15.79
C ALA A 167 -2.62 -18.25 -14.57
N ALA A 168 -3.00 -19.52 -14.72
CA ALA A 168 -3.50 -20.34 -13.62
C ALA A 168 -2.44 -20.52 -12.52
N LYS A 169 -1.20 -20.85 -12.88
CA LYS A 169 -0.07 -20.95 -11.93
C LYS A 169 0.16 -19.62 -11.19
N ALA A 170 0.22 -18.51 -11.93
CA ALA A 170 0.40 -17.18 -11.35
C ALA A 170 -0.76 -16.80 -10.42
N LYS A 171 -1.99 -17.20 -10.74
CA LYS A 171 -3.17 -16.96 -9.91
C LYS A 171 -3.05 -17.63 -8.54
N LEU A 172 -2.56 -18.87 -8.47
CA LEU A 172 -2.39 -19.58 -7.19
C LEU A 172 -1.48 -18.81 -6.21
N VAL A 173 -0.40 -18.21 -6.73
CA VAL A 173 0.52 -17.39 -5.94
C VAL A 173 -0.14 -16.05 -5.55
N LYS A 174 -0.79 -15.37 -6.51
CA LYS A 174 -1.49 -14.09 -6.24
C LYS A 174 -2.62 -14.22 -5.23
N ASP A 175 -3.35 -15.33 -5.26
CA ASP A 175 -4.41 -15.62 -4.29
C ASP A 175 -3.81 -15.81 -2.88
N ALA A 176 -2.65 -16.47 -2.78
CA ALA A 176 -1.93 -16.60 -1.51
C ALA A 176 -1.35 -15.27 -0.98
N LEU A 177 -1.12 -14.28 -1.85
CA LEU A 177 -0.67 -12.94 -1.46
C LEU A 177 -1.81 -12.02 -1.01
N GLN A 178 -3.09 -12.37 -1.20
CA GLN A 178 -4.22 -11.51 -0.77
C GLN A 178 -4.17 -11.11 0.71
N PRO A 179 -3.91 -12.05 1.66
CA PRO A 179 -3.80 -11.70 3.08
C PRO A 179 -2.63 -10.74 3.38
N VAL A 180 -1.54 -10.79 2.60
CA VAL A 180 -0.41 -9.85 2.74
C VAL A 180 -0.88 -8.42 2.48
N TYR A 181 -1.64 -8.20 1.42
CA TYR A 181 -2.18 -6.86 1.09
C TYR A 181 -3.21 -6.39 2.11
N ALA A 182 -4.06 -7.29 2.61
CA ALA A 182 -5.01 -6.97 3.67
C ALA A 182 -4.30 -6.50 4.95
N ASN A 183 -3.25 -7.21 5.38
CA ASN A 183 -2.46 -6.82 6.55
C ASN A 183 -1.69 -5.51 6.33
N LYS A 184 -1.14 -5.26 5.13
CA LYS A 184 -0.51 -3.96 4.81
C LYS A 184 -1.51 -2.79 4.92
N THR A 185 -2.76 -3.00 4.53
CA THR A 185 -3.82 -1.99 4.71
C THR A 185 -4.11 -1.72 6.19
N ARG A 186 -4.20 -2.78 7.02
CA ARG A 186 -4.37 -2.64 8.47
C ARG A 186 -3.20 -1.91 9.13
N ILE A 187 -1.96 -2.26 8.77
CA ILE A 187 -0.75 -1.57 9.23
C ILE A 187 -0.81 -0.08 8.86
N THR A 188 -1.26 0.25 7.65
CA THR A 188 -1.37 1.64 7.20
C THR A 188 -2.40 2.41 8.02
N ALA A 189 -3.55 1.81 8.33
CA ALA A 189 -4.55 2.41 9.20
C ALA A 189 -4.01 2.62 10.63
N GLU A 190 -3.34 1.61 11.19
CA GLU A 190 -2.78 1.68 12.54
C GLU A 190 -1.66 2.73 12.66
N ASN A 191 -0.83 2.88 11.63
CA ASN A 191 0.18 3.95 11.59
C ASN A 191 -0.44 5.35 11.64
N LYS A 192 -1.66 5.55 11.10
CA LYS A 192 -2.38 6.83 11.25
C LYS A 192 -2.81 7.03 12.70
N THR A 193 -3.30 5.99 13.36
CA THR A 193 -3.62 6.03 14.80
C THR A 193 -2.40 6.42 15.64
N ILE A 194 -1.24 5.81 15.37
CA ILE A 194 0.03 6.14 16.01
C ILE A 194 0.44 7.59 15.73
N ALA A 195 0.23 8.09 14.51
CA ALA A 195 0.53 9.48 14.17
C ALA A 195 -0.32 10.47 15.01
N GLU A 196 -1.61 10.17 15.22
CA GLU A 196 -2.47 11.00 16.09
C GLU A 196 -2.08 10.90 17.57
N MET A 197 -1.72 9.70 18.05
CA MET A 197 -1.15 9.54 19.40
C MET A 197 0.12 10.39 19.58
N ASN A 198 1.00 10.44 18.56
CA ASN A 198 2.21 11.23 18.62
C ASN A 198 1.92 12.73 18.74
N LYS A 199 0.90 13.24 18.03
CA LYS A 199 0.48 14.64 18.18
C LYS A 199 -0.01 14.93 19.60
N ARG A 200 -0.84 14.04 20.17
CA ARG A 200 -1.33 14.18 21.55
C ARG A 200 -0.22 14.08 22.58
N LYS A 201 0.75 13.16 22.38
CA LYS A 201 1.96 13.05 23.20
C LYS A 201 2.76 14.35 23.16
N SER A 202 3.03 14.90 21.97
CA SER A 202 3.78 16.17 21.85
C SER A 202 3.07 17.34 22.52
N ALA A 203 1.74 17.42 22.42
CA ALA A 203 0.96 18.45 23.12
C ALA A 203 1.02 18.28 24.65
N ALA A 204 0.91 17.05 25.15
CA ALA A 204 1.05 16.73 26.57
C ALA A 204 2.45 17.07 27.09
N ASP A 205 3.51 16.79 26.32
CA ASP A 205 4.89 17.13 26.66
C ASP A 205 5.09 18.65 26.82
N GLN A 206 4.50 19.45 25.93
CA GLN A 206 4.55 20.91 26.04
C GLN A 206 3.84 21.44 27.29
N ARG A 207 2.68 20.85 27.64
CA ARG A 207 1.93 21.22 28.84
C ARG A 207 2.66 20.79 30.10
N TYR A 208 3.18 19.56 30.13
CA TYR A 208 4.03 19.06 31.22
C TYR A 208 5.19 20.03 31.50
N LYS A 209 5.96 20.38 30.47
CA LYS A 209 7.07 21.35 30.59
C LYS A 209 6.62 22.72 31.07
N SER A 210 5.40 23.14 30.72
CA SER A 210 4.83 24.41 31.19
C SER A 210 4.45 24.36 32.67
N SER A 211 3.78 23.30 33.11
CA SER A 211 3.45 23.08 34.53
C SER A 211 4.69 22.98 35.41
N VAL A 212 5.75 22.30 34.94
CA VAL A 212 7.04 22.24 35.64
C VAL A 212 7.65 23.64 35.82
N LYS A 213 7.64 24.47 34.77
CA LYS A 213 8.15 25.85 34.86
C LYS A 213 7.35 26.73 35.83
N LEU A 214 6.07 26.46 35.99
CA LEU A 214 5.17 27.18 36.89
C LEU A 214 5.19 26.65 38.33
N GLY A 215 5.91 25.55 38.61
CA GLY A 215 5.89 24.89 39.93
C GLY A 215 4.55 24.19 40.23
N ASP A 216 3.73 23.94 39.21
CA ASP A 216 2.45 23.26 39.34
C ASP A 216 2.66 21.73 39.30
N ALA A 217 2.93 21.14 40.47
CA ALA A 217 3.17 19.70 40.61
C ALA A 217 1.95 18.85 40.21
N ILE A 218 0.73 19.36 40.45
CA ILE A 218 -0.51 18.67 40.09
C ILE A 218 -0.66 18.62 38.57
N GLY A 219 -0.53 19.76 37.89
CA GLY A 219 -0.56 19.81 36.42
C GLY A 219 0.55 19.00 35.77
N ALA A 220 1.76 19.02 36.35
CA ALA A 220 2.87 18.21 35.87
C ALA A 220 2.57 16.70 35.98
N ALA A 221 2.06 16.23 37.12
CA ALA A 221 1.67 14.83 37.30
C ALA A 221 0.55 14.40 36.32
N ILE A 222 -0.45 15.26 36.10
CA ILE A 222 -1.55 15.00 35.15
C ILE A 222 -1.02 14.80 33.72
N GLU A 223 -0.19 15.73 33.24
CA GLU A 223 0.31 15.68 31.86
C GLU A 223 1.37 14.58 31.68
N LEU A 224 2.16 14.26 32.71
CA LEU A 224 3.08 13.12 32.69
C LEU A 224 2.34 11.77 32.64
N ASN A 225 1.25 11.63 33.39
CA ASN A 225 0.38 10.47 33.28
C ASN A 225 -0.26 10.36 31.88
N ARG A 226 -0.61 11.50 31.27
CA ARG A 226 -1.10 11.53 29.87
C ARG A 226 -0.03 11.05 28.89
N LEU A 227 1.22 11.49 29.04
CA LEU A 227 2.35 11.01 28.23
C LEU A 227 2.53 9.50 28.33
N LEU A 228 2.51 8.97 29.56
CA LEU A 228 2.61 7.53 29.82
C LEU A 228 1.46 6.76 29.16
N SER A 229 0.23 7.28 29.24
CA SER A 229 -0.94 6.68 28.59
C SER A 229 -0.79 6.63 27.07
N GLU A 230 -0.30 7.70 26.43
CA GLU A 230 -0.09 7.71 24.98
C GLU A 230 1.04 6.73 24.57
N LEU A 231 2.12 6.61 25.35
CA LEU A 231 3.18 5.63 25.10
C LEU A 231 2.66 4.19 25.20
N LYS A 232 1.85 3.87 26.22
CA LYS A 232 1.22 2.55 26.35
C LYS A 232 0.31 2.24 25.17
N GLY A 233 -0.48 3.22 24.71
CA GLY A 233 -1.31 3.09 23.51
C GLY A 233 -0.47 2.82 22.25
N MET A 234 0.60 3.57 22.04
CA MET A 234 1.52 3.34 20.93
C MET A 234 2.17 1.95 20.98
N TYR A 235 2.55 1.49 22.18
CA TYR A 235 3.12 0.16 22.36
C TYR A 235 2.12 -0.93 21.93
N GLN A 236 0.86 -0.84 22.34
CA GLN A 236 -0.20 -1.76 21.92
C GLN A 236 -0.40 -1.74 20.39
N SER A 237 -0.48 -0.55 19.78
CA SER A 237 -0.56 -0.43 18.32
C SER A 237 0.65 -1.06 17.61
N HIS A 238 1.85 -0.90 18.16
CA HIS A 238 3.05 -1.55 17.62
C HIS A 238 3.04 -3.07 17.81
N GLN A 239 2.43 -3.60 18.88
CA GLN A 239 2.23 -5.05 19.04
C GLN A 239 1.28 -5.60 17.97
N HIS A 240 0.18 -4.90 17.65
CA HIS A 240 -0.69 -5.29 16.54
C HIS A 240 0.07 -5.34 15.22
N ILE A 241 0.85 -4.28 14.92
CA ILE A 241 1.69 -4.23 13.73
C ILE A 241 2.69 -5.39 13.71
N TYR A 242 3.35 -5.67 14.83
CA TYR A 242 4.30 -6.79 14.94
C TYR A 242 3.65 -8.13 14.60
N GLN A 243 2.44 -8.41 15.11
CA GLN A 243 1.73 -9.64 14.77
C GLN A 243 1.35 -9.70 13.29
N TRP A 244 0.84 -8.61 12.71
CA TRP A 244 0.55 -8.58 11.27
C TRP A 244 1.80 -8.76 10.41
N GLU A 245 2.96 -8.27 10.83
CA GLU A 245 4.24 -8.51 10.14
C GLU A 245 4.67 -9.98 10.23
N LYS A 246 4.42 -10.66 11.36
CA LYS A 246 4.64 -12.10 11.47
C LYS A 246 3.69 -12.90 10.58
N ASP A 247 2.42 -12.51 10.53
CA ASP A 247 1.45 -13.12 9.63
C ASP A 247 1.87 -12.93 8.17
N ILE A 248 2.29 -11.72 7.78
CA ILE A 248 2.83 -11.44 6.44
C ILE A 248 3.99 -12.38 6.13
N LYS A 249 4.94 -12.55 7.05
CA LYS A 249 6.08 -13.47 6.88
C LYS A 249 5.63 -14.89 6.58
N GLN A 250 4.64 -15.41 7.31
CA GLN A 250 4.08 -16.74 7.09
C GLN A 250 3.36 -16.84 5.74
N GLN A 251 2.57 -15.84 5.36
CA GLN A 251 1.85 -15.84 4.08
C GLN A 251 2.79 -15.73 2.89
N LEU A 252 3.90 -15.01 3.02
CA LEU A 252 4.96 -14.99 2.02
C LEU A 252 5.59 -16.36 1.82
N PHE A 253 5.89 -17.09 2.91
CA PHE A 253 6.37 -18.46 2.82
C PHE A 253 5.38 -19.40 2.10
N LEU A 254 4.08 -19.27 2.38
CA LEU A 254 3.04 -20.03 1.69
C LEU A 254 2.93 -19.65 0.21
N ALA A 255 3.10 -18.38 -0.15
CA ALA A 255 3.11 -17.93 -1.54
C ALA A 255 4.35 -18.44 -2.30
N GLU A 256 5.52 -18.41 -1.66
CA GLU A 256 6.78 -18.97 -2.19
C GLU A 256 6.63 -20.46 -2.49
N ALA A 257 6.01 -21.22 -1.58
CA ALA A 257 5.77 -22.65 -1.77
C ALA A 257 4.86 -22.99 -2.96
N LYS A 258 4.06 -22.02 -3.44
CA LYS A 258 3.18 -22.17 -4.62
C LYS A 258 3.87 -21.77 -5.93
N LEU A 259 5.09 -21.25 -5.88
CA LEU A 259 5.84 -20.97 -7.11
C LEU A 259 6.13 -22.30 -7.83
N PRO A 260 5.90 -22.36 -9.15
CA PRO A 260 6.28 -23.52 -9.93
C PRO A 260 7.80 -23.64 -9.93
N ARG A 261 8.29 -24.86 -9.68
CA ARG A 261 9.71 -25.22 -9.78
C ARG A 261 10.14 -25.36 -11.23
#